data_AF-A0A523LQM8-F1
#
_entry.id   AF-A0A523LQM8-F1
#
_cell.length_a   1.000
_cell.length_b   1.000
_cell.length_c   1.000
_cell.angle_alpha   90.00
_cell.angle_beta   90.00
_cell.angle_gamma   90.00
#
_symmetry.space_group_name_H-M   'P 1'
#
loop_
_entity.id
_entity.type
_entity.pdbx_description
1 polymer ?
#
loop_
_entity_poly.entity_id
_entity_poly.type
_entity_poly.pdbx_seq_one_letter_code
_entity_poly.pdbx_strand_id
1 'polypeptide(L)'
;EDRIDFPLFVQGRSPRAQLLQRFREAGNGVLLGTASFWGGVDVKGQALSCVIIDKLPFASPGDPVLEARLDTLRRGGMNPFATYQLPMAVLSLKQGAGRLIRDVHDFGVLVVCDVRLLTRSYGRVFMDSLPDMPFTQELDDVKRFYRINTHVRGGQS
;
A
#
# COMPACT_ATOMS: atom_id res chain seq x y z
N GLU A 1 -13.49 19.46 -16.91
CA GLU A 1 -12.45 18.71 -16.20
C GLU A 1 -12.60 19.00 -14.72
N ASP A 2 -13.09 18.02 -13.95
CA ASP A 2 -13.28 18.17 -12.51
C ASP A 2 -11.90 18.18 -11.83
N ARG A 3 -11.37 19.39 -11.57
CA ARG A 3 -10.22 19.56 -10.69
C ARG A 3 -10.68 19.23 -9.28
N ILE A 4 -10.17 18.14 -8.73
CA ILE A 4 -10.45 17.74 -7.36
C ILE A 4 -9.58 18.61 -6.43
N ASP A 5 -10.19 19.30 -5.48
CA ASP A 5 -9.53 20.23 -4.54
C ASP A 5 -8.76 19.48 -3.42
N PHE A 6 -7.82 18.61 -3.79
CA PHE A 6 -6.92 17.93 -2.85
C PHE A 6 -5.47 18.39 -3.05
N PRO A 7 -4.79 18.88 -1.98
CA PRO A 7 -3.37 19.23 -2.06
C PRO A 7 -2.52 18.03 -2.47
N LEU A 8 -1.78 18.16 -3.59
CA LEU A 8 -0.94 17.08 -4.11
C LEU A 8 0.51 17.20 -3.62
N PHE A 9 0.99 16.16 -2.97
CA PHE A 9 2.34 16.03 -2.45
C PHE A 9 3.10 14.94 -3.23
N VAL A 10 4.17 15.30 -3.94
CA VAL A 10 4.89 14.36 -4.81
C VAL A 10 6.32 14.14 -4.29
N GLN A 11 6.71 12.87 -4.13
CA GLN A 11 8.08 12.48 -3.80
C GLN A 11 9.09 13.14 -4.76
N GLY A 12 10.18 13.69 -4.22
CA GLY A 12 11.23 14.36 -5.00
C GLY A 12 11.05 15.87 -5.14
N ARG A 13 9.87 16.43 -4.84
CA ARG A 13 9.63 17.90 -4.86
C ARG A 13 10.08 18.63 -3.59
N SER A 14 10.30 17.91 -2.50
CA SER A 14 10.77 18.45 -1.22
C SER A 14 11.46 17.35 -0.43
N PRO A 15 12.30 17.69 0.57
CA PRO A 15 12.83 16.72 1.51
C PRO A 15 11.70 15.90 2.14
N ARG A 16 11.94 14.59 2.29
CA ARG A 16 10.95 13.60 2.73
C ARG A 16 10.21 14.02 4.01
N ALA A 17 10.94 14.47 5.03
CA ALA A 17 10.37 14.90 6.31
C ALA A 17 9.39 16.07 6.13
N GLN A 18 9.76 17.07 5.32
CA GLN A 18 8.93 18.23 5.03
C GLN A 18 7.68 17.85 4.21
N LEU A 19 7.82 16.95 3.25
CA LEU A 19 6.70 16.45 2.45
C LEU A 19 5.66 15.76 3.34
N LEU A 20 6.12 14.90 4.26
CA LEU A 20 5.26 14.20 5.22
C LEU A 20 4.60 15.14 6.22
N GLN A 21 5.34 16.14 6.70
CA GLN A 21 4.80 17.15 7.59
C GLN A 21 3.67 17.93 6.92
N ARG A 22 3.89 18.47 5.71
CA ARG A 22 2.87 19.22 4.97
C ARG A 22 1.65 18.36 4.61
N PHE A 23 1.87 17.09 4.25
CA PHE A 23 0.78 16.15 4.01
C PHE A 23 -0.09 15.96 5.26
N ARG A 24 0.54 15.80 6.43
CA ARG A 24 -0.17 15.68 7.71
C ARG A 24 -0.93 16.94 8.08
N GLU A 25 -0.32 18.11 7.88
CA GLU A 25 -0.94 19.41 8.16
C GLU A 25 -2.13 19.70 7.25
N ALA A 26 -2.11 19.23 6.00
CA ALA A 26 -3.22 19.41 5.06
C ALA A 26 -4.49 18.65 5.45
N GLY A 27 -4.36 17.45 6.04
CA GLY A 27 -5.49 16.61 6.49
C GLY A 27 -6.34 16.00 5.36
N ASN A 28 -6.37 16.58 4.17
CA ASN A 28 -7.07 16.11 2.97
C ASN A 28 -6.13 15.96 1.75
N GLY A 29 -4.83 15.88 1.98
CA GLY A 29 -3.83 15.79 0.91
C GLY A 29 -3.87 14.45 0.18
N VAL A 30 -3.31 14.42 -1.03
CA VAL A 30 -2.92 13.20 -1.74
C VAL A 30 -1.40 13.17 -1.79
N LEU A 31 -0.80 12.08 -1.31
CA LEU A 31 0.64 11.89 -1.37
C LEU A 31 1.00 10.78 -2.37
N LEU A 32 1.73 11.17 -3.41
CA LEU A 32 2.23 10.31 -4.46
C LEU A 32 3.71 9.99 -4.22
N GLY A 33 4.02 8.70 -4.16
CA GLY A 33 5.39 8.21 -3.98
C GLY A 33 5.59 6.84 -4.61
N THR A 34 6.87 6.50 -4.80
CA THR A 34 7.29 5.17 -5.29
C THR A 34 7.36 4.16 -4.15
N ALA A 35 7.63 2.88 -4.48
CA ALA A 35 7.83 1.83 -3.47
C ALA A 35 8.93 2.17 -2.43
N SER A 36 9.94 2.97 -2.80
CA SER A 36 10.95 3.48 -1.84
C SER A 36 10.36 4.37 -0.73
N PHE A 37 9.20 4.96 -0.99
CA PHE A 37 8.47 5.69 0.03
C PHE A 37 7.93 4.74 1.11
N TRP A 38 7.75 3.44 0.82
CA TRP A 38 7.33 2.46 1.80
C TRP A 38 8.39 2.12 2.85
N GLY A 39 9.60 2.69 2.84
CA GLY A 39 10.57 2.61 3.93
C GLY A 39 10.68 3.93 4.70
N GLY A 40 10.20 4.02 5.95
CA GLY A 40 10.35 5.19 6.82
C GLY A 40 9.30 6.31 6.70
N VAL A 41 8.06 6.03 6.26
CA VAL A 41 6.94 6.97 6.50
C VAL A 41 6.27 6.55 7.77
N ASP A 42 6.31 7.39 8.79
CA ASP A 42 5.39 7.30 9.92
C ASP A 42 4.37 8.45 9.86
N VAL A 43 3.25 8.25 9.18
CA VAL A 43 2.06 9.12 9.27
C VAL A 43 1.11 8.47 10.27
N LYS A 44 0.99 9.08 11.46
CA LYS A 44 0.00 8.73 12.47
C LYS A 44 -1.25 9.60 12.31
N GLY A 45 -2.41 9.01 12.58
CA GLY A 45 -3.71 9.71 12.65
C GLY A 45 -4.50 9.73 11.35
N GLN A 46 -5.61 10.49 11.36
CA GLN A 46 -6.64 10.54 10.32
C GLN A 46 -6.16 10.85 8.90
N ALA A 47 -4.95 11.40 8.75
CA ALA A 47 -4.38 11.81 7.47
C ALA A 47 -4.12 10.64 6.51
N LEU A 48 -4.05 9.39 6.99
CA LEU A 48 -3.79 8.22 6.13
C LEU A 48 -4.95 7.22 6.19
N SER A 49 -6.11 7.66 5.69
CA SER A 49 -7.34 6.86 5.66
C SER A 49 -7.43 5.93 4.45
N CYS A 50 -6.64 6.15 3.40
CA CYS A 50 -6.64 5.36 2.17
C CYS A 50 -5.22 5.15 1.65
N VAL A 51 -4.85 3.90 1.34
CA VAL A 51 -3.59 3.56 0.67
C VAL A 51 -3.92 2.91 -0.65
N ILE A 52 -3.38 3.47 -1.74
CA ILE A 52 -3.57 2.95 -3.09
C ILE A 52 -2.24 2.40 -3.58
N ILE A 53 -2.27 1.16 -4.05
CA ILE A 53 -1.14 0.45 -4.63
C ILE A 53 -1.51 0.17 -6.09
N ASP A 54 -0.81 0.82 -7.00
CA ASP A 54 -1.07 0.70 -8.44
C ASP A 54 -0.72 -0.71 -8.96
N LYS A 55 0.39 -1.28 -8.47
CA LYS A 55 0.92 -2.58 -8.89
C LYS A 55 1.50 -3.34 -7.71
N LEU A 56 1.39 -4.67 -7.76
CA LEU A 56 2.04 -5.55 -6.78
C LEU A 56 3.55 -5.26 -6.75
N PRO A 57 4.16 -5.17 -5.54
CA PRO A 57 5.52 -4.68 -5.32
C PRO A 57 6.58 -5.73 -5.65
N PHE A 58 6.56 -6.24 -6.88
CA PHE A 58 7.64 -7.06 -7.41
C PHE A 58 8.86 -6.18 -7.69
N ALA A 59 10.04 -6.72 -7.42
CA ALA A 59 11.29 -6.05 -7.74
C ALA A 59 11.39 -5.76 -9.25
N SER A 60 11.95 -4.60 -9.59
CA SER A 60 12.17 -4.24 -10.99
C SER A 60 13.14 -5.22 -11.64
N PRO A 61 12.88 -5.67 -12.87
CA PRO A 61 13.89 -6.36 -13.67
C PRO A 61 15.10 -5.44 -13.90
N GLY A 62 16.31 -6.01 -13.98
CA GLY A 62 17.54 -5.28 -14.29
C GLY A 62 18.42 -4.88 -13.09
N ASP A 63 18.14 -5.35 -11.88
CA ASP A 63 19.11 -5.27 -10.77
C ASP A 63 20.12 -6.44 -10.89
N PRO A 64 21.41 -6.19 -11.17
CA PRO A 64 22.42 -7.24 -11.37
C PRO A 64 22.58 -8.16 -10.15
N VAL A 65 22.40 -7.62 -8.94
CA VAL A 65 22.49 -8.39 -7.70
C VAL A 65 21.28 -9.31 -7.56
N LEU A 66 20.10 -8.82 -7.91
CA LEU A 66 18.89 -9.63 -7.97
C LEU A 66 19.06 -10.76 -9.01
N GLU A 67 19.50 -10.43 -10.22
CA GLU A 67 19.71 -11.41 -11.29
C GLU A 67 20.66 -12.53 -10.89
N ALA A 68 21.82 -12.18 -10.32
CA ALA A 68 22.79 -13.16 -9.82
C ALA A 68 22.20 -14.08 -8.73
N ARG A 69 21.34 -13.54 -7.86
CA ARG A 69 20.63 -14.32 -6.84
C ARG A 69 19.60 -15.26 -7.47
N LEU A 70 18.82 -14.77 -8.44
CA LEU A 70 17.84 -15.60 -9.15
C LEU A 70 18.52 -16.73 -9.94
N ASP A 71 19.65 -16.45 -10.61
CA ASP A 71 20.42 -17.46 -11.35
C ASP A 71 20.99 -18.55 -10.45
N THR A 72 21.42 -18.18 -9.24
CA THR A 72 21.89 -19.15 -8.25
C THR A 72 20.76 -20.10 -7.82
N LEU A 73 19.54 -19.59 -7.62
CA LEU A 73 18.37 -20.41 -7.33
C LEU A 73 18.02 -21.32 -8.52
N ARG A 74 18.08 -20.81 -9.76
CA ARG A 74 17.84 -21.61 -10.97
C ARG A 74 18.83 -22.76 -11.11
N ARG A 75 20.13 -22.50 -10.92
CA ARG A 75 21.18 -23.54 -10.96
C ARG A 75 21.00 -24.61 -9.88
N GLY A 76 20.39 -24.25 -8.76
CA GLY A 76 19.99 -25.19 -7.71
C GLY A 76 18.68 -25.95 -7.98
N GLY A 77 18.08 -25.83 -9.17
CA GLY A 77 16.84 -26.51 -9.54
C GLY A 77 15.57 -25.93 -8.89
N MET A 78 15.66 -24.76 -8.25
CA MET A 78 14.52 -24.10 -7.60
C MET A 78 13.82 -23.13 -8.56
N ASN A 79 12.56 -22.82 -8.26
CA ASN A 79 11.81 -21.76 -8.95
C ASN A 79 12.02 -20.41 -8.24
N PRO A 80 12.81 -19.47 -8.82
CA PRO A 80 13.13 -18.21 -8.14
C PRO A 80 11.91 -17.32 -7.89
N PHE A 81 10.88 -17.44 -8.74
CA PHE A 81 9.65 -16.69 -8.56
C PHE A 81 8.96 -17.10 -7.26
N ALA A 82 8.73 -18.41 -7.09
CA ALA A 82 8.06 -18.94 -5.91
C ALA A 82 8.92 -18.85 -4.64
N THR A 83 10.22 -19.09 -4.76
CA THR A 83 11.14 -19.19 -3.60
C THR A 83 11.64 -17.82 -3.12
N TYR A 84 11.67 -16.80 -3.99
CA TYR A 84 12.25 -15.51 -3.65
C TYR A 84 11.37 -14.32 -4.01
N GLN A 85 11.01 -14.17 -5.29
CA GLN A 85 10.34 -12.95 -5.75
C GLN A 85 8.95 -12.76 -5.11
N LEU A 86 8.16 -13.82 -5.04
CA LEU A 86 6.83 -13.80 -4.42
C LEU A 86 6.91 -13.51 -2.91
N PRO A 87 7.71 -14.25 -2.10
CA PRO A 87 7.90 -13.92 -0.68
C PRO A 87 8.35 -12.47 -0.43
N MET A 88 9.27 -11.95 -1.24
CA MET A 88 9.75 -10.58 -1.10
C MET A 88 8.67 -9.54 -1.41
N ALA A 89 7.88 -9.76 -2.46
CA ALA A 89 6.76 -8.88 -2.80
C ALA A 89 5.67 -8.92 -1.72
N VAL A 90 5.35 -10.11 -1.20
CA VAL A 90 4.39 -10.29 -0.10
C VAL A 90 4.85 -9.56 1.16
N LEU A 91 6.13 -9.68 1.53
CA LEU A 91 6.71 -8.97 2.67
C LEU A 91 6.62 -7.46 2.50
N SER A 92 6.93 -6.96 1.29
CA SER A 92 6.82 -5.53 0.98
C SER A 92 5.37 -5.04 1.12
N LEU A 93 4.39 -5.80 0.59
CA LEU A 93 2.97 -5.47 0.71
C LEU A 93 2.53 -5.42 2.18
N LYS A 94 2.90 -6.43 2.99
CA LYS A 94 2.63 -6.47 4.43
C LYS A 94 3.14 -5.23 5.14
N GLN A 95 4.38 -4.82 4.85
CA GLN A 95 4.98 -3.64 5.45
C GLN A 95 4.29 -2.35 5.02
N GLY A 96 3.82 -2.26 3.77
CA GLY A 96 3.01 -1.15 3.27
C GLY A 96 1.64 -1.08 3.94
N ALA A 97 0.93 -2.20 4.01
CA ALA A 97 -0.40 -2.32 4.61
C ALA A 97 -0.38 -2.03 6.13
N GLY A 98 0.64 -2.50 6.85
CA GLY A 98 0.83 -2.22 8.28
C GLY A 98 1.07 -0.73 8.62
N ARG A 99 1.10 0.16 7.62
CA ARG A 99 1.11 1.61 7.84
C ARG A 99 -0.27 2.24 7.86
N LEU A 100 -1.26 1.57 7.29
CA LEU A 100 -2.65 2.04 7.20
C LEU A 100 -3.34 1.99 8.58
N ILE A 101 -3.01 0.98 9.39
CA ILE A 101 -3.60 0.75 10.71
C ILE A 101 -2.47 0.76 11.73
N ARG A 102 -2.37 1.84 12.52
CA ARG A 102 -1.29 2.01 13.52
C ARG A 102 -1.78 2.24 14.94
N ASP A 103 -3.00 2.71 15.07
CA ASP A 103 -3.71 2.81 16.34
C ASP A 103 -4.94 1.90 16.31
N VAL A 104 -5.40 1.45 17.47
CA VAL A 104 -6.62 0.64 17.62
C VAL A 104 -7.87 1.37 17.12
N HIS A 105 -7.79 2.69 17.04
CA HIS A 105 -8.86 3.53 16.54
C HIS A 105 -8.74 3.81 15.03
N ASP A 106 -7.61 3.53 14.39
CA ASP A 106 -7.41 3.82 12.98
C ASP A 106 -8.25 2.87 12.11
N PHE A 107 -8.90 3.45 11.10
CA PHE A 107 -9.60 2.70 10.07
C PHE A 107 -9.21 3.26 8.70
N GLY A 108 -9.18 2.40 7.70
CA GLY A 108 -8.85 2.81 6.36
C GLY A 108 -9.08 1.72 5.34
N VAL A 109 -8.82 2.07 4.08
CA VAL A 109 -8.98 1.16 2.95
C VAL A 109 -7.65 0.99 2.23
N LEU A 110 -7.29 -0.27 1.97
CA LEU A 110 -6.19 -0.63 1.10
C LEU A 110 -6.75 -0.97 -0.28
N VAL A 111 -6.42 -0.16 -1.28
CA VAL A 111 -6.81 -0.37 -2.67
C VAL A 111 -5.62 -0.94 -3.43
N VAL A 112 -5.81 -2.07 -4.09
CA VAL A 112 -4.79 -2.67 -4.98
C VAL A 112 -5.36 -2.68 -6.40
N CYS A 113 -4.79 -1.86 -7.29
CA CYS A 113 -5.25 -1.70 -8.67
C CYS A 113 -4.64 -2.74 -9.63
N ASP A 114 -4.10 -3.83 -9.10
CA ASP A 114 -3.42 -4.86 -9.87
C ASP A 114 -4.32 -6.10 -10.05
N VAL A 115 -4.84 -6.29 -11.27
CA VAL A 115 -5.70 -7.42 -11.62
C VAL A 115 -5.05 -8.78 -11.35
N ARG A 116 -3.72 -8.86 -11.24
CA ARG A 116 -2.99 -10.10 -10.91
C ARG A 116 -3.33 -10.61 -9.51
N LEU A 117 -3.78 -9.74 -8.61
CA LEU A 117 -4.25 -10.14 -7.28
C LEU A 117 -5.42 -11.13 -7.37
N LEU A 118 -6.28 -10.97 -8.38
CA LEU A 118 -7.48 -11.79 -8.59
C LEU A 118 -7.28 -12.88 -9.65
N THR A 119 -6.52 -12.57 -10.70
CA THR A 119 -6.41 -13.43 -11.89
C THR A 119 -5.29 -14.47 -11.81
N ARG A 120 -4.29 -14.28 -10.95
CA ARG A 120 -3.15 -15.21 -10.82
C ARG A 120 -3.30 -16.07 -9.57
N SER A 121 -2.88 -17.34 -9.68
CA SER A 121 -2.93 -18.30 -8.56
C SER A 121 -2.18 -17.82 -7.33
N TYR A 122 -1.07 -17.12 -7.50
CA TYR A 122 -0.29 -16.55 -6.39
C TYR A 122 -0.97 -15.34 -5.73
N GLY A 123 -2.01 -14.76 -6.32
CA GLY A 123 -2.74 -13.62 -5.76
C GLY A 123 -3.32 -13.93 -4.38
N ARG A 124 -3.76 -15.18 -4.17
CA ARG A 124 -4.17 -15.69 -2.86
C ARG A 124 -3.08 -15.58 -1.79
N VAL A 125 -1.82 -15.81 -2.17
CA VAL A 125 -0.69 -15.68 -1.22
C VAL A 125 -0.57 -14.24 -0.72
N PHE A 126 -0.88 -13.22 -1.54
CA PHE A 126 -0.92 -11.84 -1.06
C PHE A 126 -2.12 -11.59 -0.14
N MET A 127 -3.31 -12.06 -0.51
CA MET A 127 -4.53 -11.87 0.29
C MET A 127 -4.40 -12.53 1.67
N ASP A 128 -3.98 -13.79 1.72
CA ASP A 128 -3.78 -14.56 2.96
C ASP A 128 -2.65 -13.99 3.83
N SER A 129 -1.82 -13.10 3.29
CA SER A 129 -0.73 -12.46 4.01
C SER A 129 -1.18 -11.18 4.74
N LEU A 130 -2.26 -10.56 4.30
CA LEU A 130 -2.75 -9.31 4.90
C LEU A 130 -3.47 -9.62 6.22
N PRO A 131 -3.64 -8.61 7.11
CA PRO A 131 -4.49 -8.77 8.29
C PRO A 131 -5.89 -9.25 7.91
N ASP A 132 -6.58 -9.90 8.84
CA ASP A 132 -7.97 -10.31 8.63
C ASP A 132 -8.83 -9.05 8.40
N MET A 133 -9.22 -8.83 7.14
CA MET A 133 -9.93 -7.65 6.70
C MET A 133 -10.93 -8.00 5.60
N PRO A 134 -12.11 -7.37 5.57
CA PRO A 134 -13.08 -7.57 4.50
C PRO A 134 -12.50 -7.20 3.14
N PHE A 135 -12.77 -8.04 2.13
CA PHE A 135 -12.40 -7.79 0.75
C PHE A 135 -13.64 -7.42 -0.07
N THR A 136 -13.53 -6.40 -0.91
CA THR A 136 -14.58 -5.98 -1.85
C THR A 136 -13.98 -5.46 -3.15
N GLN A 137 -14.74 -5.59 -4.25
CA GLN A 137 -14.48 -4.96 -5.54
C GLN A 137 -15.47 -3.81 -5.82
N GLU A 138 -16.44 -3.61 -4.93
CA GLU A 138 -17.51 -2.64 -5.10
C GLU A 138 -17.18 -1.32 -4.42
N LEU A 139 -17.21 -0.23 -5.18
CA LEU A 139 -16.94 1.11 -4.66
C LEU A 139 -17.96 1.52 -3.59
N ASP A 140 -19.19 1.02 -3.67
CA ASP A 140 -20.24 1.36 -2.72
C ASP A 140 -19.99 0.77 -1.32
N ASP A 141 -19.30 -0.38 -1.22
CA ASP A 141 -18.86 -0.92 0.06
C ASP A 141 -17.82 -0.02 0.71
N VAL A 142 -16.88 0.51 -0.08
CA VAL A 142 -15.88 1.49 0.39
C VAL A 142 -16.56 2.77 0.88
N LYS A 143 -17.51 3.33 0.12
CA LYS A 143 -18.29 4.51 0.55
C LYS A 143 -19.07 4.23 1.83
N ARG A 144 -19.69 3.05 1.94
CA ARG A 144 -20.43 2.63 3.15
C ARG A 144 -19.49 2.50 4.34
N PHE A 145 -18.31 1.91 4.16
CA PHE A 145 -17.29 1.76 5.20
C PHE A 145 -16.87 3.13 5.77
N TYR A 146 -16.54 4.11 4.93
CA TYR A 146 -16.20 5.45 5.42
C TYR A 146 -17.37 6.13 6.11
N ARG A 147 -18.60 6.04 5.56
CA ARG A 147 -19.78 6.64 6.18
C ARG A 147 -20.02 6.11 7.59
N ILE A 148 -19.96 4.80 7.80
CA ILE A 148 -20.17 4.18 9.13
C ILE A 148 -19.08 4.63 10.10
N ASN A 149 -17.81 4.49 9.72
CA ASN A 149 -16.69 4.71 10.64
C ASN A 149 -16.41 6.20 10.92
N THR A 150 -16.84 7.11 10.05
CA THR A 150 -16.81 8.57 10.32
C THR A 150 -17.95 9.02 11.24
N HIS A 151 -19.16 8.49 11.08
CA HIS A 151 -20.33 8.88 11.89
C HIS A 151 -20.24 8.39 13.34
N VAL A 152 -19.66 7.21 13.59
CA VAL A 152 -19.45 6.68 14.95
C VAL A 152 -18.62 7.64 15.82
N ARG A 153 -17.79 8.49 15.21
CA ARG A 153 -16.97 9.49 15.94
C ARG A 153 -17.64 10.85 16.12
N GLY A 154 -18.56 11.24 15.23
CA GLY A 154 -19.24 12.54 15.31
C GLY A 154 -20.32 12.62 16.39
N GLY A 155 -20.72 11.49 16.98
CA GLY A 155 -21.76 11.39 18.02
C GLY A 155 -21.24 11.23 19.45
N GLN A 156 -19.94 11.38 19.70
CA GLN A 156 -19.34 11.40 21.05
C GLN A 156 -18.78 12.78 21.43
N SER A 157 -19.40 13.85 20.96
CA SER A 157 -19.11 15.23 21.39
C SER A 157 -20.37 15.88 21.94
#